data_AF-A0A813KQD6-F1
#
_entry.id   AF-A0A813KQD6-F1
#
_cell.length_a   1.000
_cell.length_b   1.000
_cell.length_c   1.000
_cell.angle_alpha   90.00
_cell.angle_beta   90.00
_cell.angle_gamma   90.00
#
_symmetry.space_group_name_H-M   'P 1'
#
loop_
_entity.id
_entity.type
_entity.pdbx_description
1 polymer ?
#
loop_
_entity_poly.entity_id
_entity_poly.type
_entity_poly.pdbx_seq_one_letter_code
_entity_poly.pdbx_strand_id
1 'polypeptide(L)'
;LQGFPMWSPAVNGLQIGQLVEIDSEDGEVSGQHGQLVDWLPESGEFEVALLSSGKSLRVDPKHVRTVTDCQGAATGGPESFDIVVGPRTNRDALGEALSNCLLERGFCVLRLVQSDEDRRQALKVLRQFDADSRLGRLAHEVEDGYLGRGCRAKVMWLDPDDSSVPEGSPLKRSDANITSLAEIIQPFAEDVLGFPVTERTPAMACMSMSDADEVEYEHPNATDATIEEFYGTWCRSALRVVHFMGPSTGSVTLSTKEKAPMSNLEESYEIAAAPNTIVVVRSDTFDYAYDEPEDDGEAFWLQSFLLRPGPKWALGELVSGDLAMLSSRGDGPPPPNGDHNVAVVALSIQSCGKMTDHHKEWAAYMAGCDGQLEMPIARFDYLPYYSDEVDMPGYTTFVKHFSVQEGIELFDNRVFEISNMEAECMDPMFRQVMEVGYLSLLQIGLTKKMANQNATHASVSVGLDKQEWLNMPVATSVATNNQQAIVANRFNYTFNLKGGSFACDTACSSSLVAAHLGKVNLLER
;
A
#
# COMPACT_ATOMS: atom_id res chain seq x y z
N LEU A 1 -21.25 -9.38 46.85
CA LEU A 1 -19.95 -9.55 47.54
C LEU A 1 -18.98 -10.15 46.54
N GLN A 2 -17.79 -9.56 46.45
CA GLN A 2 -16.64 -9.84 45.55
C GLN A 2 -16.64 -9.12 44.19
N GLY A 3 -15.74 -8.15 44.06
CA GLY A 3 -15.27 -7.65 42.77
C GLY A 3 -15.24 -6.13 42.55
N PHE A 4 -15.32 -5.27 43.57
CA PHE A 4 -14.97 -3.86 43.39
C PHE A 4 -13.43 -3.73 43.41
N PRO A 5 -12.80 -3.01 42.47
CA PRO A 5 -11.37 -2.76 42.54
C PRO A 5 -11.09 -1.98 43.83
N MET A 6 -10.08 -2.45 44.58
CA MET A 6 -9.56 -1.76 45.75
C MET A 6 -9.36 -0.29 45.39
N TRP A 7 -10.02 0.61 46.14
CA TRP A 7 -9.69 2.02 46.11
C TRP A 7 -8.18 2.16 46.38
N SER A 8 -7.41 2.55 45.36
CA SER A 8 -6.05 3.03 45.59
C SER A 8 -6.15 4.24 46.52
N PRO A 9 -5.50 4.23 47.69
CA PRO A 9 -5.62 5.34 48.63
C PRO A 9 -5.12 6.61 47.93
N ALA A 10 -5.99 7.62 47.83
CA ALA A 10 -5.58 8.94 47.38
C ALA A 10 -4.72 9.56 48.47
N VAL A 11 -3.41 9.53 48.30
CA VAL A 11 -2.47 10.20 49.20
C VAL A 11 -2.35 11.65 48.72
N ASN A 12 -2.65 12.61 49.61
CA ASN A 12 -2.71 14.05 49.27
C ASN A 12 -3.64 14.41 48.10
N GLY A 13 -4.69 13.61 47.83
CA GLY A 13 -5.64 13.85 46.74
C GLY A 13 -5.13 13.45 45.35
N LEU A 14 -3.94 12.86 45.25
CA LEU A 14 -3.35 12.35 44.01
C LEU A 14 -3.77 10.89 43.78
N GLN A 15 -4.04 10.54 42.52
CA GLN A 15 -4.40 9.18 42.12
C GLN A 15 -3.29 8.52 41.31
N ILE A 16 -3.06 7.22 41.54
CA ILE A 16 -2.14 6.42 40.73
C ILE A 16 -2.59 6.47 39.26
N GLY A 17 -1.64 6.68 38.34
CA GLY A 17 -1.86 6.84 36.91
C GLY A 17 -2.02 8.30 36.45
N GLN A 18 -2.19 9.23 37.39
CA GLN A 18 -2.37 10.66 37.09
C GLN A 18 -1.04 11.32 36.65
N LEU A 19 -1.16 12.31 35.77
CA LEU A 19 -0.05 13.18 35.38
C LEU A 19 0.26 14.18 36.50
N VAL A 20 1.55 14.28 36.84
CA VAL A 20 2.07 15.12 37.92
C VAL A 20 3.30 15.91 37.47
N GLU A 21 3.53 17.04 38.13
CA GLU A 21 4.76 17.84 38.03
C GLU A 21 5.54 17.72 39.33
N ILE A 22 6.87 17.62 39.22
CA ILE A 22 7.78 17.59 40.36
C ILE A 22 8.25 19.02 40.66
N ASP A 23 7.93 19.54 41.84
CA ASP A 23 8.44 20.82 42.36
C ASP A 23 9.40 20.56 43.52
N SER A 24 10.67 20.32 43.19
CA SER A 24 11.73 19.97 44.13
C SER A 24 12.71 21.13 44.33
N GLU A 25 13.30 21.25 45.53
CA GLU A 25 14.37 22.22 45.80
C GLU A 25 15.70 21.83 45.10
N ASP A 26 15.86 20.55 44.73
CA ASP A 26 16.93 20.08 43.85
C ASP A 26 16.59 20.44 42.39
N GLY A 27 17.37 21.38 41.85
CA GLY A 27 17.13 21.99 40.54
C GLY A 27 17.27 21.06 39.32
N GLU A 28 17.74 19.81 39.49
CA GLU A 28 17.85 18.86 38.37
C GLU A 28 16.51 18.22 37.96
N VAL A 29 15.56 18.10 38.90
CA VAL A 29 14.29 17.39 38.69
C VAL A 29 13.06 18.30 38.77
N SER A 30 13.25 19.52 39.27
CA SER A 30 12.17 20.49 39.42
C SER A 30 11.65 20.96 38.05
N GLY A 31 10.33 21.01 37.89
CA GLY A 31 9.63 21.36 36.65
C GLY A 31 9.44 20.20 35.66
N GLN A 32 9.85 18.98 36.01
CA GLN A 32 9.64 17.81 35.14
C GLN A 32 8.26 17.18 35.32
N HIS A 33 7.66 16.76 34.21
CA HIS A 33 6.42 16.01 34.18
C HIS A 33 6.63 14.50 34.31
N GLY A 34 5.72 13.81 35.00
CA GLY A 34 5.75 12.37 35.21
C GLY A 34 4.37 11.75 35.37
N GLN A 35 4.27 10.42 35.21
CA GLN A 35 3.09 9.66 35.62
C GLN A 35 3.30 9.12 37.03
N LEU A 36 2.31 9.29 37.92
CA LEU A 36 2.32 8.69 39.24
C LEU A 36 2.13 7.16 39.14
N VAL A 37 3.13 6.37 39.56
CA VAL A 37 3.14 4.91 39.38
C VAL A 37 2.68 4.16 40.62
N ASP A 38 3.15 4.57 41.79
CA ASP A 38 2.82 3.90 43.05
C ASP A 38 3.04 4.80 44.27
N TRP A 39 2.52 4.38 45.42
CA TRP A 39 2.79 4.94 46.74
C TRP A 39 3.55 3.92 47.58
N LEU A 40 4.73 4.29 48.08
CA LEU A 40 5.60 3.42 48.88
C LEU A 40 5.38 3.71 50.38
N PRO A 41 4.57 2.93 51.11
CA PRO A 41 4.20 3.27 52.49
C PRO A 41 5.38 3.17 53.47
N GLU A 42 6.39 2.37 53.13
CA GLU A 42 7.57 2.15 53.97
C GLU A 42 8.52 3.36 53.97
N SER A 43 8.66 4.07 52.85
CA SER A 43 9.48 5.29 52.76
C SER A 43 8.66 6.58 52.84
N GLY A 44 7.33 6.51 52.66
CA GLY A 44 6.46 7.68 52.63
C GLY A 44 6.66 8.52 51.36
N GLU A 45 7.07 7.90 50.26
CA GLU A 45 7.38 8.56 48.99
C GLU A 45 6.48 8.03 47.86
N PHE A 46 6.25 8.88 46.87
CA PHE A 46 5.65 8.47 45.61
C PHE A 46 6.70 7.93 44.64
N GLU A 47 6.34 6.93 43.86
CA GLU A 47 7.08 6.53 42.67
C GLU A 47 6.49 7.25 41.44
N VAL A 48 7.30 8.07 40.77
CA VAL A 48 6.90 8.87 39.61
C VAL A 48 7.78 8.49 38.41
N ALA A 49 7.17 8.06 37.31
CA ALA A 49 7.87 7.78 36.06
C ALA A 49 7.92 9.03 35.18
N LEU A 50 9.12 9.55 34.97
CA LEU A 50 9.35 10.79 34.22
C LEU A 50 9.04 10.63 32.74
N LEU A 51 8.34 11.59 32.15
CA LEU A 51 8.08 11.64 30.70
C LEU A 51 9.37 11.89 29.92
N SER A 52 10.28 12.70 30.48
CA SER A 52 11.55 13.12 29.85
C SER A 52 12.51 11.97 29.61
N SER A 53 12.64 11.06 30.58
CA SER A 53 13.68 10.02 30.60
C SER A 53 13.15 8.59 30.70
N GLY A 54 11.85 8.42 30.96
CA GLY A 54 11.20 7.13 31.25
C GLY A 54 11.64 6.46 32.56
N LYS A 55 12.49 7.12 33.37
CA LYS A 55 12.97 6.59 34.65
C LYS A 55 11.96 6.85 35.76
N SER A 56 11.87 5.89 36.68
CA SER A 56 11.09 6.06 37.91
C SER A 56 11.95 6.69 38.99
N LEU A 57 11.41 7.72 39.65
CA LEU A 57 12.02 8.43 40.75
C LEU A 57 11.14 8.32 42.00
N ARG A 58 11.77 8.31 43.16
CA ARG A 58 11.09 8.42 44.44
C ARG A 58 11.04 9.88 44.85
N VAL A 59 9.85 10.40 45.08
CA VAL A 59 9.61 11.82 45.35
C VAL A 59 8.74 11.95 46.60
N ASP A 60 9.16 12.82 47.53
CA ASP A 60 8.35 13.17 48.69
C ASP A 60 7.04 13.85 48.21
N PRO A 61 5.87 13.44 48.74
CA PRO A 61 4.57 14.00 48.37
C PRO A 61 4.46 15.52 48.38
N LYS A 62 5.25 16.24 49.19
CA LYS A 62 5.22 17.70 49.23
C LYS A 62 5.77 18.36 47.96
N HIS A 63 6.55 17.60 47.18
CA HIS A 63 7.17 18.03 45.93
C HIS A 63 6.41 17.50 44.70
N VAL A 64 5.23 16.90 44.86
CA VAL A 64 4.42 16.39 43.75
C VAL A 64 3.15 17.23 43.64
N ARG A 65 2.91 17.81 42.47
CA ARG A 65 1.72 18.62 42.18
C ARG A 65 0.93 18.03 41.01
N THR A 66 -0.39 18.21 41.04
CA THR A 66 -1.24 17.89 39.89
C THR A 66 -1.00 18.91 38.79
N VAL A 67 -0.83 18.44 37.56
CA VAL A 67 -0.84 19.31 36.38
C VAL A 67 -2.28 19.59 36.00
N THR A 68 -2.68 20.86 36.02
CA THR A 68 -4.01 21.29 35.58
C THR A 68 -4.01 21.89 34.18
N ASP A 69 -2.88 22.41 33.71
CA ASP A 69 -2.73 23.10 32.42
C ASP A 69 -1.61 22.44 31.58
N CYS A 70 -1.85 21.23 31.07
CA CYS A 70 -1.05 20.76 29.94
C CYS A 70 -1.45 21.61 28.73
N GLN A 71 -0.48 22.18 28.01
CA GLN A 71 -0.79 22.79 26.74
C GLN A 71 -1.29 21.69 25.79
N GLY A 72 -2.57 21.75 25.40
CA GLY A 72 -3.15 20.78 24.47
C GLY A 72 -2.37 20.78 23.15
N ALA A 73 -2.39 19.67 22.43
CA ALA A 73 -1.55 19.48 21.24
C ALA A 73 -1.67 20.58 20.16
N ALA A 74 -2.77 21.34 20.16
CA ALA A 74 -2.98 22.47 19.26
C ALA A 74 -2.00 23.64 19.49
N THR A 75 -1.25 23.70 20.60
CA THR A 75 -0.26 24.77 20.83
C THR A 75 1.09 24.53 20.13
N GLY A 76 1.31 23.31 19.61
CA GLY A 76 2.47 22.94 18.78
C GLY A 76 3.83 22.87 19.46
N GLY A 77 3.94 23.20 20.75
CA GLY A 77 5.21 23.16 21.48
C GLY A 77 5.74 21.74 21.74
N PRO A 78 7.05 21.55 22.01
CA PRO A 78 7.65 20.24 22.31
C PRO A 78 7.08 19.54 23.55
N GLU A 79 6.53 20.32 24.48
CA GLU A 79 5.86 19.84 25.70
C GLU A 79 4.33 19.69 25.52
N SER A 80 3.80 20.01 24.33
CA SER A 80 2.37 19.86 24.04
C SER A 80 2.02 18.40 23.76
N PHE A 81 0.95 17.93 24.38
CA PHE A 81 0.37 16.60 24.15
C PHE A 81 -1.05 16.55 24.73
N ASP A 82 -1.84 15.59 24.27
CA ASP A 82 -3.21 15.38 24.75
C ASP A 82 -3.27 14.29 25.84
N ILE A 83 -2.51 13.21 25.68
CA ILE A 83 -2.61 12.02 26.54
C ILE A 83 -1.24 11.48 26.91
N VAL A 84 -1.06 11.08 28.18
CA VAL A 84 0.13 10.35 28.63
C VAL A 84 -0.12 8.84 28.60
N VAL A 85 0.81 8.12 27.98
CA VAL A 85 0.82 6.65 27.92
C VAL A 85 2.03 6.13 28.70
N GLY A 86 1.80 5.62 29.89
CA GLY A 86 2.82 5.10 30.78
C GLY A 86 2.44 3.79 31.47
N PRO A 87 3.25 3.31 32.42
CA PRO A 87 3.11 1.98 33.03
C PRO A 87 1.78 1.72 33.73
N ARG A 88 1.06 2.77 34.15
CA ARG A 88 -0.22 2.67 34.86
C ARG A 88 -1.41 3.18 34.02
N THR A 89 -1.23 3.37 32.72
CA THR A 89 -2.32 3.83 31.85
C THR A 89 -3.43 2.77 31.76
N ASN A 90 -4.66 3.18 32.08
CA ASN A 90 -5.85 2.35 31.93
C ASN A 90 -6.26 2.31 30.45
N ARG A 91 -6.44 1.11 29.89
CA ARG A 91 -6.74 0.92 28.46
C ARG A 91 -8.09 1.49 28.04
N ASP A 92 -9.12 1.34 28.87
CA ASP A 92 -10.47 1.82 28.56
C ASP A 92 -10.50 3.36 28.57
N ALA A 93 -9.90 3.97 29.60
CA ALA A 93 -9.78 5.43 29.69
C ALA A 93 -8.92 6.02 28.55
N LEU A 94 -7.87 5.30 28.13
CA LEU A 94 -7.06 5.68 26.97
C LEU A 94 -7.90 5.64 25.68
N GLY A 95 -8.73 4.60 25.51
CA GLY A 95 -9.64 4.47 24.37
C GLY A 95 -10.62 5.63 24.29
N GLU A 96 -11.30 5.95 25.39
CA GLU A 96 -12.25 7.07 25.47
C GLU A 96 -11.58 8.43 25.17
N ALA A 97 -10.41 8.68 25.78
CA ALA A 97 -9.68 9.94 25.56
C ALA A 97 -9.19 10.08 24.11
N LEU A 98 -8.67 8.98 23.53
CA LEU A 98 -8.22 8.95 22.14
C LEU A 98 -9.40 9.14 21.17
N SER A 99 -10.53 8.47 21.41
CA SER A 99 -11.73 8.62 20.60
C SER A 99 -12.28 10.05 20.63
N ASN A 100 -12.26 10.70 21.79
CA ASN A 100 -12.72 12.08 21.93
C ASN A 100 -11.82 13.04 21.14
N CYS A 101 -10.49 12.89 21.22
CA CYS A 101 -9.57 13.74 20.45
C CYS A 101 -9.78 13.57 18.94
N LEU A 102 -9.93 12.33 18.46
CA LEU A 102 -10.17 12.04 17.05
C LEU A 102 -11.55 12.51 16.56
N LEU A 103 -12.56 12.53 17.44
CA LEU A 103 -13.90 13.01 17.10
C LEU A 103 -14.01 14.54 17.12
N GLU A 104 -13.25 15.22 17.97
CA GLU A 104 -13.27 16.68 18.10
C GLU A 104 -12.32 17.39 17.12
N ARG A 105 -11.10 16.87 16.96
CA ARG A 105 -10.02 17.53 16.19
C ARG A 105 -9.49 16.69 15.03
N GLY A 106 -9.79 15.40 14.98
CA GLY A 106 -9.30 14.50 13.94
C GLY A 106 -7.84 14.06 14.09
N PHE A 107 -7.16 14.46 15.16
CA PHE A 107 -5.85 13.95 15.53
C PHE A 107 -5.70 13.89 17.05
N CYS A 108 -4.70 13.16 17.52
CA CYS A 108 -4.34 13.06 18.93
C CYS A 108 -2.83 12.91 19.07
N VAL A 109 -2.24 13.64 20.01
CA VAL A 109 -0.81 13.55 20.36
C VAL A 109 -0.66 12.87 21.71
N LEU A 110 0.03 11.74 21.72
CA LEU A 110 0.30 10.96 22.92
C LEU A 110 1.77 11.07 23.30
N ARG A 111 2.03 11.20 24.61
CA ARG A 111 3.39 11.18 25.16
C ARG A 111 3.65 9.85 25.86
N LEU A 112 4.61 9.09 25.33
CA LEU A 112 5.03 7.81 25.90
C LEU A 112 6.04 8.00 27.03
N VAL A 113 5.83 7.28 28.12
CA VAL A 113 6.83 7.12 29.18
C VAL A 113 7.76 5.97 28.78
N GLN A 114 8.73 6.26 27.91
CA GLN A 114 9.73 5.31 27.41
C GLN A 114 11.14 5.77 27.75
N SER A 115 12.00 4.81 28.12
CA SER A 115 13.36 5.11 28.57
C SER A 115 14.26 5.60 27.44
N ASP A 116 15.14 6.56 27.75
CA ASP A 116 16.15 7.04 26.79
C ASP A 116 17.04 5.93 26.28
N GLU A 117 17.36 4.96 27.14
CA GLU A 117 18.21 3.84 26.79
C GLU A 117 17.55 2.92 25.75
N ASP A 118 16.24 2.67 25.89
CA ASP A 118 15.49 1.90 24.90
C ASP A 118 15.49 2.58 23.53
N ARG A 119 15.38 3.91 23.48
CA ARG A 119 15.43 4.67 22.22
C ARG A 119 16.80 4.60 21.58
N ARG A 120 17.87 4.84 22.36
CA ARG A 120 19.24 4.73 21.87
C ARG A 120 19.53 3.33 21.33
N GLN A 121 19.04 2.30 22.02
CA GLN A 121 19.20 0.92 21.59
C GLN A 121 18.38 0.61 20.33
N ALA A 122 17.16 1.16 20.18
CA ALA A 122 16.38 1.08 18.94
C ALA A 122 17.13 1.72 17.76
N LEU A 123 17.61 2.95 17.94
CA LEU A 123 18.37 3.70 16.96
C LEU A 123 19.66 2.96 16.55
N LYS A 124 20.37 2.37 17.52
CA LYS A 124 21.56 1.56 17.27
C LYS A 124 21.25 0.34 16.40
N VAL A 125 20.13 -0.34 16.63
CA VAL A 125 19.68 -1.47 15.80
C VAL A 125 19.37 -0.98 14.39
N LEU A 126 18.68 0.14 14.24
CA LEU A 126 18.35 0.66 12.92
C LEU A 126 19.59 1.11 12.13
N ARG A 127 20.55 1.77 12.78
CA ARG A 127 21.86 2.11 12.18
C ARG A 127 22.64 0.88 11.74
N GLN A 128 22.54 -0.22 12.49
CA GLN A 128 23.13 -1.49 12.07
C GLN A 128 22.46 -2.03 10.81
N PHE A 129 21.13 -1.96 10.71
CA PHE A 129 20.41 -2.35 9.50
C PHE A 129 20.72 -1.45 8.29
N ASP A 130 20.94 -0.16 8.52
CA ASP A 130 21.40 0.78 7.49
C ASP A 130 22.80 0.38 6.99
N ALA A 131 23.73 0.09 7.91
CA ALA A 131 25.08 -0.39 7.58
C ALA A 131 25.08 -1.76 6.86
N ASP A 132 24.06 -2.59 7.10
CA ASP A 132 23.85 -3.88 6.43
C ASP A 132 23.04 -3.74 5.12
N SER A 133 22.81 -2.51 4.63
CA SER A 133 22.06 -2.18 3.41
C SER A 133 20.64 -2.75 3.37
N ARG A 134 19.99 -2.78 4.54
CA ARG A 134 18.59 -3.26 4.67
C ARG A 134 17.56 -2.16 4.57
N LEU A 135 17.97 -0.91 4.78
CA LEU A 135 17.13 0.24 4.50
C LEU A 135 17.24 0.56 3.00
N GLY A 136 16.16 1.11 2.44
CA GLY A 136 16.13 1.60 1.07
C GLY A 136 15.31 2.87 0.97
N ARG A 137 15.13 3.38 -0.24
CA ARG A 137 14.22 4.50 -0.53
C ARG A 137 12.95 3.99 -1.20
N LEU A 138 11.85 4.68 -0.98
CA LEU A 138 10.59 4.40 -1.67
C LEU A 138 10.66 4.87 -3.12
N ALA A 139 9.85 4.28 -4.01
CA ALA A 139 9.70 4.81 -5.35
C ALA A 139 9.12 6.24 -5.28
N HIS A 140 9.55 7.11 -6.17
CA HIS A 140 9.20 8.54 -6.16
C HIS A 140 7.68 8.77 -6.14
N GLU A 141 6.93 7.93 -6.85
CA GLU A 141 5.47 8.00 -6.99
C GLU A 141 4.70 7.74 -5.69
N VAL A 142 5.31 7.05 -4.71
CA VAL A 142 4.65 6.61 -3.46
C VAL A 142 5.27 7.19 -2.19
N GLU A 143 6.46 7.81 -2.29
CA GLU A 143 7.23 8.32 -1.15
C GLU A 143 6.42 9.32 -0.31
N ASP A 144 5.91 10.39 -0.92
CA ASP A 144 5.06 11.40 -0.25
C ASP A 144 3.80 10.77 0.36
N GLY A 145 3.22 9.77 -0.31
CA GLY A 145 2.04 9.07 0.16
C GLY A 145 2.32 8.33 1.46
N TYR A 146 3.45 7.62 1.56
CA TYR A 146 3.81 6.95 2.79
C TYR A 146 4.33 7.91 3.86
N LEU A 147 5.34 8.72 3.54
CA LEU A 147 6.08 9.53 4.52
C LEU A 147 5.40 10.85 4.88
N GLY A 148 4.55 11.37 4.01
CA GLY A 148 4.07 12.75 4.08
C GLY A 148 4.79 13.64 3.08
N ARG A 149 4.14 14.73 2.68
CA ARG A 149 4.70 15.65 1.68
C ARG A 149 6.04 16.20 2.14
N GLY A 150 7.03 16.13 1.24
CA GLY A 150 8.34 16.74 1.45
C GLY A 150 9.27 15.98 2.39
N CYS A 151 8.81 14.89 3.01
CA CYS A 151 9.64 14.07 3.87
C CYS A 151 10.51 13.12 3.04
N ARG A 152 11.81 13.12 3.32
CA ARG A 152 12.77 12.16 2.76
C ARG A 152 13.19 11.20 3.86
N ALA A 153 13.21 9.90 3.60
CA ALA A 153 13.66 8.94 4.60
C ALA A 153 14.19 7.65 3.97
N LYS A 154 15.18 7.06 4.65
CA LYS A 154 15.56 5.67 4.50
C LYS A 154 14.54 4.82 5.25
N VAL A 155 13.96 3.82 4.58
CA VAL A 155 12.85 3.04 5.12
C VAL A 155 13.15 1.54 5.15
N MET A 156 12.52 0.85 6.09
CA MET A 156 12.46 -0.61 6.15
C MET A 156 11.12 -1.04 6.76
N TRP A 157 10.42 -1.98 6.12
CA TRP A 157 9.24 -2.60 6.70
C TRP A 157 9.61 -3.60 7.80
N LEU A 158 8.98 -3.47 8.97
CA LEU A 158 9.08 -4.43 10.07
C LEU A 158 8.08 -5.56 9.84
N ASP A 159 8.43 -6.45 8.91
CA ASP A 159 7.63 -7.65 8.61
C ASP A 159 7.50 -8.51 9.90
N PRO A 160 6.27 -8.86 10.32
CA PRO A 160 6.05 -9.74 11.46
C PRO A 160 6.78 -11.09 11.36
N ASP A 161 6.95 -11.60 10.14
CA ASP A 161 7.60 -12.88 9.87
C ASP A 161 9.14 -12.75 9.79
N ASP A 162 9.69 -11.53 9.86
CA ASP A 162 11.13 -11.29 9.86
C ASP A 162 11.76 -11.59 11.24
N SER A 163 12.39 -12.77 11.31
CA SER A 163 13.15 -13.24 12.47
C SER A 163 14.48 -12.50 12.71
N SER A 164 14.95 -11.69 11.76
CA SER A 164 16.22 -10.97 11.88
C SER A 164 16.16 -9.81 12.87
N VAL A 165 14.96 -9.28 13.16
CA VAL A 165 14.76 -8.28 14.21
C VAL A 165 14.65 -8.99 15.56
N PRO A 166 15.61 -8.81 16.49
CA PRO A 166 15.65 -9.58 17.74
C PRO A 166 14.36 -9.46 18.55
N GLU A 167 13.86 -10.60 19.02
CA GLU A 167 12.73 -10.63 19.96
C GLU A 167 13.05 -9.85 21.24
N GLY A 168 12.07 -9.11 21.75
CA GLY A 168 12.25 -8.23 22.91
C GLY A 168 13.04 -6.94 22.65
N SER A 169 13.52 -6.71 21.42
CA SER A 169 14.17 -5.46 21.06
C SER A 169 13.27 -4.25 21.32
N PRO A 170 13.83 -3.07 21.68
CA PRO A 170 13.05 -1.85 21.80
C PRO A 170 12.24 -1.49 20.55
N LEU A 171 12.76 -1.86 19.36
CA LEU A 171 12.08 -1.65 18.09
C LEU A 171 10.77 -2.46 18.00
N LYS A 172 10.81 -3.76 18.31
CA LYS A 172 9.60 -4.61 18.40
C LYS A 172 8.65 -4.16 19.51
N ARG A 173 9.17 -3.64 20.63
CA ARG A 173 8.31 -3.05 21.69
C ARG A 173 7.59 -1.78 21.22
N SER A 174 8.28 -0.91 20.47
CA SER A 174 7.65 0.27 19.86
C SER A 174 6.58 -0.11 18.83
N ASP A 175 6.81 -1.15 18.02
CA ASP A 175 5.81 -1.70 17.10
C ASP A 175 4.59 -2.31 17.84
N ALA A 176 4.84 -3.01 18.96
CA ALA A 176 3.79 -3.54 19.83
C ALA A 176 2.97 -2.44 20.52
N ASN A 177 3.55 -1.26 20.79
CA ASN A 177 2.81 -0.11 21.29
C ASN A 177 1.79 0.39 20.24
N ILE A 178 2.18 0.45 18.96
CA ILE A 178 1.27 0.81 17.87
C ILE A 178 0.16 -0.24 17.75
N THR A 179 0.49 -1.53 17.88
CA THR A 179 -0.50 -2.62 17.90
C THR A 179 -1.49 -2.45 19.06
N SER A 180 -1.00 -2.12 20.25
CA SER A 180 -1.85 -1.88 21.43
C SER A 180 -2.80 -0.69 21.21
N LEU A 181 -2.34 0.38 20.57
CA LEU A 181 -3.19 1.51 20.20
C LEU A 181 -4.27 1.11 19.18
N ALA A 182 -3.92 0.29 18.19
CA ALA A 182 -4.86 -0.24 17.20
C ALA A 182 -5.99 -1.05 17.87
N GLU A 183 -5.64 -1.92 18.82
CA GLU A 183 -6.62 -2.70 19.59
C GLU A 183 -7.52 -1.81 20.47
N ILE A 184 -6.95 -0.75 21.05
CA ILE A 184 -7.68 0.16 21.94
C ILE A 184 -8.67 1.02 21.16
N ILE A 185 -8.32 1.48 19.95
CA ILE A 185 -9.20 2.32 19.13
C ILE A 185 -10.27 1.52 18.38
N GLN A 186 -10.00 0.24 18.08
CA GLN A 186 -10.87 -0.59 17.25
C GLN A 186 -12.35 -0.62 17.71
N PRO A 187 -12.68 -0.76 19.01
CA PRO A 187 -14.08 -0.74 19.47
C PRO A 187 -14.81 0.58 19.24
N PHE A 188 -14.08 1.70 19.15
CA PHE A 188 -14.62 3.05 18.97
C PHE A 188 -14.61 3.50 17.51
N ALA A 189 -13.98 2.72 16.61
CA ALA A 189 -13.72 3.14 15.24
C ALA A 189 -14.99 3.46 14.43
N GLU A 190 -16.05 2.65 14.56
CA GLU A 190 -17.31 2.91 13.84
C GLU A 190 -17.95 4.22 14.28
N ASP A 191 -17.95 4.53 15.58
CA ASP A 191 -18.55 5.76 16.11
C ASP A 191 -17.71 7.00 15.76
N VAL A 192 -16.38 6.88 15.79
CA VAL A 192 -15.45 8.02 15.56
C VAL A 192 -15.24 8.29 14.08
N LEU A 193 -15.10 7.24 13.26
CA LEU A 193 -14.68 7.31 11.86
C LEU A 193 -15.83 7.05 10.87
N GLY A 194 -16.95 6.46 11.33
CA GLY A 194 -18.07 6.06 10.48
C GLY A 194 -17.87 4.72 9.78
N PHE A 195 -16.79 3.99 10.08
CA PHE A 195 -16.48 2.68 9.53
C PHE A 195 -15.55 1.91 10.50
N PRO A 196 -15.56 0.57 10.47
CA PRO A 196 -14.66 -0.22 11.32
C PRO A 196 -13.22 -0.12 10.84
N VAL A 197 -12.28 -0.31 11.77
CA VAL A 197 -10.87 -0.56 11.48
C VAL A 197 -10.62 -2.05 11.67
N THR A 198 -10.17 -2.74 10.63
CA THR A 198 -10.02 -4.21 10.65
C THR A 198 -8.60 -4.70 10.44
N GLU A 199 -7.74 -3.86 9.87
CA GLU A 199 -6.38 -4.23 9.50
C GLU A 199 -5.39 -3.14 9.92
N ARG A 200 -4.14 -3.54 10.09
CA ARG A 200 -3.00 -2.69 10.40
C ARG A 200 -1.86 -3.08 9.47
N THR A 201 -1.21 -2.12 8.82
CA THR A 201 0.01 -2.41 8.06
C THR A 201 1.16 -2.76 9.00
N PRO A 202 2.15 -3.56 8.57
CA PRO A 202 3.44 -3.63 9.25
C PRO A 202 3.97 -2.21 9.54
N ALA A 203 4.69 -2.02 10.64
CA ALA A 203 5.33 -0.74 10.87
C ALA A 203 6.45 -0.53 9.87
N MET A 204 6.51 0.66 9.28
CA MET A 204 7.67 1.11 8.54
C MET A 204 8.59 1.86 9.50
N ALA A 205 9.84 1.41 9.62
CA ALA A 205 10.89 2.14 10.31
C ALA A 205 11.51 3.14 9.34
N CYS A 206 11.56 4.40 9.75
CA CYS A 206 12.02 5.51 8.93
C CYS A 206 13.17 6.25 9.63
N MET A 207 14.22 6.57 8.88
CA MET A 207 15.34 7.38 9.33
C MET A 207 15.51 8.57 8.38
N SER A 208 15.60 9.78 8.93
CA SER A 208 15.83 11.00 8.16
C SER A 208 17.07 10.89 7.27
N MET A 209 17.05 11.57 6.14
CA MET A 209 18.13 11.56 5.15
C MET A 209 18.88 12.89 5.15
N SER A 210 20.21 12.81 5.15
CA SER A 210 21.03 13.98 4.81
C SER A 210 21.07 14.20 3.30
N ASP A 211 21.49 15.38 2.86
CA ASP A 211 21.73 15.65 1.43
C ASP A 211 22.78 14.72 0.81
N ALA A 212 23.69 14.16 1.63
CA ALA A 212 24.64 13.15 1.17
C ALA A 212 23.97 11.78 0.96
N ASP A 213 23.03 11.39 1.83
CA ASP A 213 22.26 10.15 1.68
C ASP A 213 21.41 10.18 0.40
N GLU A 214 20.91 11.34 -0.02
CA GLU A 214 20.09 11.47 -1.24
C GLU A 214 20.83 11.05 -2.52
N VAL A 215 22.16 11.20 -2.54
CA VAL A 215 23.00 10.73 -3.65
C VAL A 215 23.25 9.23 -3.59
N GLU A 216 23.27 8.64 -2.39
CA GLU A 216 23.52 7.22 -2.17
C GLU A 216 22.26 6.37 -2.35
N TYR A 217 21.11 6.92 -1.96
CA TYR A 217 19.80 6.26 -1.98
C TYR A 217 18.93 6.81 -3.13
N GLU A 218 19.20 6.32 -4.34
CA GLU A 218 18.37 6.61 -5.50
C GLU A 218 16.97 5.97 -5.36
N HIS A 219 15.96 6.65 -5.90
CA HIS A 219 14.61 6.08 -5.97
C HIS A 219 14.63 4.81 -6.84
N PRO A 220 14.09 3.69 -6.35
CA PRO A 220 13.80 2.56 -7.23
C PRO A 220 12.68 2.94 -8.20
N ASN A 221 12.69 2.32 -9.39
CA ASN A 221 11.56 2.44 -10.32
C ASN A 221 10.30 1.85 -9.69
N ALA A 222 9.19 2.58 -9.72
CA ALA A 222 7.90 2.01 -9.35
C ALA A 222 7.54 0.84 -10.28
N THR A 223 7.18 -0.28 -9.66
CA THR A 223 6.57 -1.42 -10.36
C THR A 223 5.07 -1.40 -10.13
N ASP A 224 4.29 -2.08 -10.99
CA ASP A 224 2.84 -2.22 -10.78
C ASP A 224 2.52 -2.80 -9.40
N ALA A 225 3.34 -3.74 -8.89
CA ALA A 225 3.20 -4.29 -7.55
C ALA A 225 3.41 -3.23 -6.45
N THR A 226 4.42 -2.36 -6.60
CA THR A 226 4.67 -1.23 -5.69
C THR A 226 3.47 -0.29 -5.64
N ILE A 227 2.90 0.01 -6.81
CA ILE A 227 1.74 0.89 -6.95
C ILE A 227 0.48 0.22 -6.38
N GLU A 228 0.26 -1.07 -6.65
CA GLU A 228 -0.87 -1.83 -6.13
C GLU A 228 -0.85 -1.93 -4.59
N GLU A 229 0.31 -2.24 -4.01
CA GLU A 229 0.49 -2.30 -2.56
C GLU A 229 0.25 -0.92 -1.91
N PHE A 230 0.80 0.13 -2.52
CA PHE A 230 0.56 1.50 -2.09
C PHE A 230 -0.92 1.87 -2.14
N TYR A 231 -1.62 1.62 -3.25
CA TYR A 231 -3.05 1.92 -3.36
C TYR A 231 -3.89 1.09 -2.39
N GLY A 232 -3.54 -0.19 -2.20
CA GLY A 232 -4.16 -1.07 -1.22
C GLY A 232 -4.09 -0.51 0.21
N THR A 233 -3.01 0.18 0.54
CA THR A 233 -2.85 0.88 1.82
C THR A 233 -3.52 2.26 1.81
N TRP A 234 -3.19 3.10 0.83
CA TRP A 234 -3.57 4.52 0.74
C TRP A 234 -5.08 4.71 0.65
N CYS A 235 -5.77 4.01 -0.26
CA CYS A 235 -7.22 4.13 -0.44
C CYS A 235 -8.01 3.64 0.78
N ARG A 236 -7.40 2.75 1.58
CA ARG A 236 -8.02 2.14 2.76
C ARG A 236 -7.57 2.80 4.07
N SER A 237 -6.62 3.73 4.02
CA SER A 237 -6.09 4.36 5.23
C SER A 237 -7.18 5.10 5.98
N ALA A 238 -7.42 4.67 7.22
CA ALA A 238 -8.34 5.30 8.16
C ALA A 238 -7.59 6.22 9.10
N LEU A 239 -6.57 5.68 9.78
CA LEU A 239 -5.71 6.40 10.70
C LEU A 239 -4.25 6.17 10.33
N ARG A 240 -3.46 7.25 10.37
CA ARG A 240 -2.00 7.20 10.37
C ARG A 240 -1.53 7.26 11.82
N VAL A 241 -0.67 6.32 12.23
CA VAL A 241 -0.05 6.31 13.56
C VAL A 241 1.46 6.45 13.37
N VAL A 242 2.04 7.52 13.90
CA VAL A 242 3.47 7.82 13.79
C VAL A 242 4.07 7.94 15.17
N HIS A 243 5.09 7.15 15.48
CA HIS A 243 5.81 7.13 16.75
C HIS A 243 7.22 7.68 16.56
N PHE A 244 7.43 8.93 16.98
CA PHE A 244 8.70 9.64 16.96
C PHE A 244 9.56 9.26 18.16
N MET A 245 10.76 8.75 17.87
CA MET A 245 11.69 8.26 18.90
C MET A 245 12.94 9.15 19.03
N GLY A 246 13.11 10.13 18.15
CA GLY A 246 14.25 11.06 18.16
C GLY A 246 15.49 10.49 17.47
N PRO A 247 16.71 10.98 17.78
CA PRO A 247 17.04 11.86 18.90
C PRO A 247 16.60 13.32 18.73
N SER A 248 16.52 13.81 17.49
CA SER A 248 16.12 15.19 17.20
C SER A 248 14.60 15.33 17.06
N THR A 249 14.12 16.57 17.18
CA THR A 249 12.69 16.92 17.05
C THR A 249 12.44 17.50 15.66
N GLY A 250 11.57 16.87 14.88
CA GLY A 250 11.04 17.45 13.63
C GLY A 250 9.72 18.19 13.84
N SER A 251 9.08 18.62 12.75
CA SER A 251 7.72 19.19 12.79
C SER A 251 6.75 18.36 11.95
N VAL A 252 5.54 18.13 12.46
CA VAL A 252 4.43 17.58 11.70
C VAL A 252 3.45 18.69 11.40
N THR A 253 3.18 18.90 10.12
CA THR A 253 2.13 19.82 9.65
C THR A 253 0.92 19.00 9.22
N LEU A 254 -0.25 19.32 9.78
CA LEU A 254 -1.53 18.75 9.38
C LEU A 254 -2.36 19.83 8.68
N SER A 255 -2.52 19.75 7.37
CA SER A 255 -3.35 20.68 6.59
C SER A 255 -4.77 20.13 6.43
N THR A 256 -5.78 20.92 6.80
CA THR A 256 -7.18 20.49 6.73
C THR A 256 -7.63 20.34 5.28
N LYS A 257 -8.21 19.18 4.95
CA LYS A 257 -8.74 18.90 3.60
C LYS A 257 -10.03 19.67 3.36
N GLU A 258 -10.23 20.14 2.12
CA GLU A 258 -11.47 20.82 1.71
C GLU A 258 -12.74 19.99 1.96
N LYS A 259 -12.64 18.66 1.85
CA LYS A 259 -13.74 17.70 2.05
C LYS A 259 -13.65 16.96 3.39
N ALA A 260 -12.96 17.53 4.39
CA ALA A 260 -12.88 16.93 5.72
C ALA A 260 -14.30 16.68 6.30
N PRO A 261 -14.57 15.53 6.93
CA PRO A 261 -15.89 15.18 7.46
C PRO A 261 -16.23 15.90 8.78
N MET A 262 -15.49 16.95 9.12
CA MET A 262 -15.52 17.65 10.40
C MET A 262 -15.59 19.17 10.19
N SER A 263 -16.20 19.89 11.14
CA SER A 263 -16.36 21.34 11.10
C SER A 263 -15.56 22.04 12.20
N ASN A 264 -15.27 23.33 12.04
CA ASN A 264 -14.53 24.17 13.00
C ASN A 264 -13.05 23.75 13.22
N LEU A 265 -12.43 23.18 12.19
CA LEU A 265 -10.99 22.93 12.18
C LEU A 265 -10.23 24.20 11.76
N GLU A 266 -9.00 24.35 12.26
CA GLU A 266 -8.06 25.35 11.76
C GLU A 266 -7.56 24.96 10.37
N GLU A 267 -6.98 25.91 9.62
CA GLU A 267 -6.44 25.63 8.29
C GLU A 267 -5.28 24.64 8.34
N SER A 268 -4.43 24.77 9.35
CA SER A 268 -3.31 23.87 9.60
C SER A 268 -2.96 23.79 11.08
N TYR A 269 -2.44 22.65 11.50
CA TYR A 269 -1.87 22.44 12.83
C TYR A 269 -0.38 22.10 12.71
N GLU A 270 0.43 22.70 13.57
CA GLU A 270 1.85 22.38 13.73
C GLU A 270 2.03 21.55 15.01
N ILE A 271 2.70 20.42 14.92
CA ILE A 271 2.93 19.50 16.04
C ILE A 271 4.42 19.20 16.12
N ALA A 272 5.05 19.54 17.23
CA ALA A 272 6.43 19.15 17.49
C ALA A 272 6.55 17.62 17.60
N ALA A 273 7.31 17.02 16.68
CA ALA A 273 7.59 15.60 16.62
C ALA A 273 8.70 15.21 17.62
N ALA A 274 8.50 15.57 18.89
CA ALA A 274 9.50 15.39 19.92
C ALA A 274 9.72 13.90 20.21
N PRO A 275 10.91 13.50 20.70
CA PRO A 275 11.16 12.13 21.11
C PRO A 275 10.11 11.61 22.13
N ASN A 276 9.69 10.35 22.00
CA ASN A 276 8.59 9.71 22.75
C ASN A 276 7.18 10.22 22.41
N THR A 277 6.98 10.80 21.23
CA THR A 277 5.66 11.31 20.82
C THR A 277 5.02 10.34 19.84
N ILE A 278 3.76 9.97 20.07
CA ILE A 278 2.92 9.32 19.06
C ILE A 278 1.89 10.32 18.56
N VAL A 279 1.79 10.46 17.24
CA VAL A 279 0.74 11.24 16.58
C VAL A 279 -0.19 10.27 15.87
N VAL A 280 -1.48 10.33 16.21
CA VAL A 280 -2.55 9.58 15.54
C VAL A 280 -3.38 10.57 14.74
N VAL A 281 -3.53 10.35 13.44
CA VAL A 281 -4.17 11.30 12.51
C VAL A 281 -5.22 10.62 11.67
N ARG A 282 -6.41 11.24 11.52
CA ARG A 282 -7.43 10.83 10.56
C ARG A 282 -7.01 11.15 9.13
N SER A 283 -6.86 10.10 8.32
CA SER A 283 -6.43 10.24 6.92
C SER A 283 -7.47 10.91 6.02
N ASP A 284 -8.76 10.88 6.40
CA ASP A 284 -9.84 11.55 5.67
C ASP A 284 -9.97 13.05 5.98
N THR A 285 -9.28 13.52 7.02
CA THR A 285 -9.42 14.88 7.56
C THR A 285 -8.21 15.75 7.20
N PHE A 286 -6.99 15.21 7.28
CA PHE A 286 -5.77 15.96 7.08
C PHE A 286 -4.90 15.43 5.93
N ASP A 287 -4.29 16.35 5.20
CA ASP A 287 -3.03 16.08 4.48
C ASP A 287 -1.89 16.17 5.50
N TYR A 288 -0.99 15.18 5.47
CA TYR A 288 0.12 15.07 6.42
C TYR A 288 1.43 15.47 5.72
N ALA A 289 2.20 16.33 6.36
CA ALA A 289 3.59 16.62 6.02
C ALA A 289 4.48 16.46 7.25
N TYR A 290 5.75 16.15 7.02
CA TYR A 290 6.75 16.07 8.07
C TYR A 290 8.03 16.74 7.60
N ASP A 291 8.44 17.76 8.34
CA ASP A 291 9.70 18.45 8.16
C ASP A 291 10.74 17.82 9.08
N GLU A 292 11.85 17.41 8.48
CA GLU A 292 13.01 16.88 9.19
C GLU A 292 13.56 17.93 10.19
N PRO A 293 14.26 17.49 11.25
CA PRO A 293 14.85 18.41 12.21
C PRO A 293 15.80 19.42 11.55
N GLU A 294 15.82 20.65 12.08
CA GLU A 294 16.79 21.66 11.68
C GLU A 294 18.25 21.15 11.85
N ASP A 295 19.18 21.73 11.09
CA ASP A 295 20.63 21.42 11.12
C ASP A 295 21.02 19.96 10.82
N ASP A 296 20.29 19.29 9.91
CA ASP A 296 20.51 17.87 9.54
C ASP A 296 20.45 16.93 10.77
N GLY A 297 19.61 17.27 11.74
CA GLY A 297 19.43 16.47 12.94
C GLY A 297 18.84 15.09 12.60
N GLU A 298 19.49 14.02 13.05
CA GLU A 298 18.99 12.66 12.84
C GLU A 298 17.66 12.45 13.59
N ALA A 299 16.62 12.02 12.87
CA ALA A 299 15.33 11.62 13.41
C ALA A 299 15.00 10.19 12.98
N PHE A 300 14.46 9.43 13.93
CA PHE A 300 13.96 8.09 13.73
C PHE A 300 12.51 7.99 14.23
N TRP A 301 11.65 7.39 13.42
CA TRP A 301 10.27 7.11 13.76
C TRP A 301 9.79 5.76 13.21
N LEU A 302 8.74 5.23 13.82
CA LEU A 302 7.94 4.15 13.27
C LEU A 302 6.61 4.69 12.80
N GLN A 303 6.10 4.23 11.67
CA GLN A 303 4.76 4.56 11.23
C GLN A 303 3.99 3.36 10.74
N SER A 304 2.67 3.39 10.90
CA SER A 304 1.77 2.32 10.48
C SER A 304 0.41 2.91 10.17
N PHE A 305 -0.32 2.25 9.27
CA PHE A 305 -1.65 2.65 8.86
C PHE A 305 -2.67 1.66 9.40
N LEU A 306 -3.71 2.19 10.02
CA LEU A 306 -4.90 1.43 10.36
C LEU A 306 -5.88 1.54 9.20
N LEU A 307 -6.37 0.40 8.73
CA LEU A 307 -7.08 0.30 7.46
C LEU A 307 -8.55 -0.04 7.66
N ARG A 308 -9.37 0.57 6.80
CA ARG A 308 -10.76 0.17 6.52
C ARG A 308 -10.80 -1.27 5.99
N PRO A 309 -11.93 -1.98 6.08
CA PRO A 309 -12.10 -3.29 5.47
C PRO A 309 -11.69 -3.30 4.00
N GLY A 310 -10.99 -4.35 3.58
CA GLY A 310 -10.70 -4.56 2.17
C GLY A 310 -11.97 -4.77 1.35
N PRO A 311 -11.92 -4.51 0.03
CA PRO A 311 -13.05 -4.79 -0.85
C PRO A 311 -13.40 -6.29 -0.74
N LYS A 312 -14.60 -6.57 -0.24
CA LYS A 312 -15.14 -7.93 -0.21
C LYS A 312 -15.90 -8.18 -1.50
N TRP A 313 -15.36 -9.05 -2.34
CA TRP A 313 -16.11 -9.61 -3.46
C TRP A 313 -17.19 -10.52 -2.90
N ALA A 314 -18.44 -10.10 -3.00
CA ALA A 314 -19.59 -10.93 -2.69
C ALA A 314 -20.22 -11.40 -4.01
N LEU A 315 -20.57 -12.68 -4.07
CA LEU A 315 -21.59 -13.10 -5.04
C LEU A 315 -22.90 -12.43 -4.62
N GLY A 316 -23.37 -11.49 -5.43
CA GLY A 316 -24.68 -10.86 -5.27
C GLY A 316 -25.82 -11.85 -5.52
N GLU A 317 -27.05 -11.31 -5.57
CA GLU A 317 -28.21 -12.10 -6.02
C GLU A 317 -27.94 -12.67 -7.42
N LEU A 318 -28.31 -13.95 -7.61
CA LEU A 318 -28.42 -14.52 -8.95
C LEU A 318 -29.32 -13.61 -9.77
N VAL A 319 -28.80 -13.10 -10.89
CA VAL A 319 -29.51 -12.19 -11.78
C VAL A 319 -30.90 -12.78 -12.10
N SER A 320 -31.96 -12.10 -11.69
CA SER A 320 -33.33 -12.51 -11.97
C SER A 320 -33.75 -12.03 -13.35
N GLY A 321 -34.26 -12.93 -14.20
CA GLY A 321 -34.71 -12.58 -15.55
C GLY A 321 -34.87 -13.81 -16.45
N ASP A 322 -35.26 -13.57 -17.69
CA ASP A 322 -35.27 -14.61 -18.73
C ASP A 322 -33.83 -14.84 -19.25
N LEU A 323 -33.14 -15.79 -18.64
CA LEU A 323 -31.80 -16.24 -19.07
C LEU A 323 -31.88 -17.31 -20.18
N ALA A 324 -33.05 -17.60 -20.75
CA ALA A 324 -33.18 -18.58 -21.83
C ALA A 324 -32.34 -18.20 -23.05
N MET A 325 -32.14 -16.90 -23.30
CA MET A 325 -31.27 -16.42 -24.37
C MET A 325 -29.80 -16.80 -24.15
N LEU A 326 -29.28 -16.69 -22.92
CA LEU A 326 -27.90 -17.08 -22.58
C LEU A 326 -27.65 -18.58 -22.71
N SER A 327 -28.70 -19.40 -22.60
CA SER A 327 -28.65 -20.86 -22.75
C SER A 327 -29.14 -21.34 -24.13
N SER A 328 -29.52 -20.41 -25.02
CA SER A 328 -30.01 -20.75 -26.35
C SER A 328 -28.84 -21.09 -27.27
N ARG A 329 -28.68 -22.37 -27.59
CA ARG A 329 -27.70 -22.83 -28.56
C ARG A 329 -28.30 -22.74 -29.96
N GLY A 330 -27.85 -21.78 -30.77
CA GLY A 330 -28.17 -21.77 -32.20
C GLY A 330 -27.41 -22.87 -32.94
N ASP A 331 -27.95 -23.34 -34.06
CA ASP A 331 -27.29 -24.35 -34.93
C ASP A 331 -26.05 -23.80 -35.67
N GLY A 332 -25.78 -22.50 -35.54
CA GLY A 332 -24.73 -21.80 -36.29
C GLY A 332 -24.98 -21.82 -37.80
N PRO A 333 -24.14 -21.15 -38.60
CA PRO A 333 -24.15 -21.37 -40.05
C PRO A 333 -23.73 -22.82 -40.35
N PRO A 334 -24.32 -23.47 -41.38
CA PRO A 334 -23.88 -24.80 -41.79
C PRO A 334 -22.39 -24.77 -42.19
N PRO A 335 -21.64 -25.86 -41.97
CA PRO A 335 -20.25 -25.91 -42.37
C PRO A 335 -20.13 -25.67 -43.89
N PRO A 336 -19.08 -24.96 -44.34
CA PRO A 336 -18.88 -24.72 -45.77
C PRO A 336 -18.72 -26.05 -46.53
N ASN A 337 -19.31 -26.13 -47.72
CA ASN A 337 -19.24 -27.31 -48.58
C ASN A 337 -17.86 -27.39 -49.30
N GLY A 338 -17.29 -28.58 -49.41
CA GLY A 338 -16.13 -28.89 -50.28
C GLY A 338 -14.79 -29.15 -49.58
N ASP A 339 -13.72 -29.30 -50.39
CA ASP A 339 -12.35 -29.68 -49.96
C ASP A 339 -11.55 -28.52 -49.32
N HIS A 340 -12.20 -27.40 -49.01
CA HIS A 340 -11.57 -26.19 -48.44
C HIS A 340 -11.68 -26.12 -46.91
N ASN A 341 -11.93 -27.25 -46.26
CA ASN A 341 -12.08 -27.35 -44.82
C ASN A 341 -10.71 -27.44 -44.14
N VAL A 342 -10.50 -26.60 -43.13
CA VAL A 342 -9.33 -26.67 -42.25
C VAL A 342 -9.79 -27.09 -40.85
N ALA A 343 -8.97 -27.89 -40.17
CA ALA A 343 -9.24 -28.32 -38.81
C ALA A 343 -8.56 -27.37 -37.81
N VAL A 344 -9.33 -26.92 -36.81
CA VAL A 344 -8.77 -26.29 -35.61
C VAL A 344 -8.41 -27.41 -34.64
N VAL A 345 -7.11 -27.57 -34.36
CA VAL A 345 -6.59 -28.71 -33.59
C VAL A 345 -6.19 -28.35 -32.16
N ALA A 346 -6.06 -27.06 -31.85
CA ALA A 346 -5.73 -26.54 -30.53
C ALA A 346 -6.31 -25.13 -30.37
N LEU A 347 -6.60 -24.76 -29.13
CA LEU A 347 -7.08 -23.43 -28.75
C LEU A 347 -6.51 -23.07 -27.38
N SER A 348 -5.86 -21.91 -27.30
CA SER A 348 -5.53 -21.27 -26.03
C SER A 348 -6.02 -19.83 -26.07
N ILE A 349 -6.49 -19.35 -24.93
CA ILE A 349 -7.02 -18.00 -24.76
C ILE A 349 -6.64 -17.50 -23.38
N GLN A 350 -6.33 -16.22 -23.30
CA GLN A 350 -6.44 -15.46 -22.08
C GLN A 350 -7.43 -14.33 -22.34
N SER A 351 -8.44 -14.25 -21.46
CA SER A 351 -9.53 -13.30 -21.55
C SER A 351 -9.66 -12.55 -20.22
N CYS A 352 -10.48 -11.51 -20.21
CA CYS A 352 -10.65 -10.64 -19.05
C CYS A 352 -11.40 -11.33 -17.90
N GLY A 353 -11.31 -10.80 -16.68
CA GLY A 353 -12.04 -11.34 -15.54
C GLY A 353 -11.51 -12.70 -15.06
N LYS A 354 -10.18 -12.87 -15.04
CA LYS A 354 -9.46 -14.09 -14.63
C LYS A 354 -9.78 -15.35 -15.45
N MET A 355 -10.28 -15.17 -16.68
CA MET A 355 -10.53 -16.26 -17.62
C MET A 355 -9.23 -16.65 -18.34
N THR A 356 -8.32 -17.27 -17.60
CA THR A 356 -6.94 -17.57 -18.05
C THR A 356 -6.83 -18.78 -19.00
N ASP A 357 -7.94 -19.43 -19.34
CA ASP A 357 -8.00 -20.57 -20.24
C ASP A 357 -9.42 -20.75 -20.81
N HIS A 358 -9.54 -21.56 -21.86
CA HIS A 358 -10.80 -21.77 -22.58
C HIS A 358 -11.86 -22.52 -21.77
N HIS A 359 -11.49 -23.27 -20.72
CA HIS A 359 -12.45 -23.92 -19.84
C HIS A 359 -13.07 -22.90 -18.88
N LYS A 360 -12.26 -22.01 -18.30
CA LYS A 360 -12.75 -20.92 -17.44
C LYS A 360 -13.63 -19.94 -18.22
N GLU A 361 -13.22 -19.59 -19.42
CA GLU A 361 -14.03 -18.74 -20.30
C GLU A 361 -15.37 -19.40 -20.65
N TRP A 362 -15.35 -20.69 -21.03
CA TRP A 362 -16.59 -21.43 -21.27
C TRP A 362 -17.49 -21.47 -20.04
N ALA A 363 -16.93 -21.72 -18.85
CA ALA A 363 -17.69 -21.71 -17.60
C ALA A 363 -18.32 -20.33 -17.33
N ALA A 364 -17.58 -19.25 -17.58
CA ALA A 364 -18.07 -17.89 -17.43
C ALA A 364 -19.23 -17.58 -18.41
N TYR A 365 -19.11 -17.98 -19.68
CA TYR A 365 -20.20 -17.83 -20.66
C TYR A 365 -21.44 -18.62 -20.26
N MET A 366 -21.27 -19.88 -19.84
CA MET A 366 -22.37 -20.72 -19.37
C MET A 366 -23.05 -20.19 -18.11
N ALA A 367 -22.29 -19.46 -17.27
CA ALA A 367 -22.80 -18.79 -16.09
C ALA A 367 -23.40 -17.39 -16.37
N GLY A 368 -23.27 -16.86 -17.59
CA GLY A 368 -23.69 -15.49 -17.91
C GLY A 368 -22.89 -14.42 -17.16
N CYS A 369 -21.60 -14.67 -16.92
CA CYS A 369 -20.73 -13.76 -16.17
C CYS A 369 -20.52 -12.45 -16.93
N ASP A 370 -20.70 -11.31 -16.24
CA ASP A 370 -20.27 -10.00 -16.73
C ASP A 370 -18.83 -9.73 -16.31
N GLY A 371 -17.94 -9.62 -17.31
CA GLY A 371 -16.52 -9.35 -17.11
C GLY A 371 -16.15 -7.86 -17.10
N GLN A 372 -17.12 -6.94 -17.23
CA GLN A 372 -16.87 -5.52 -17.15
C GLN A 372 -16.64 -5.11 -15.70
N LEU A 373 -15.48 -4.50 -15.43
CA LEU A 373 -15.12 -3.97 -14.12
C LEU A 373 -14.96 -2.45 -14.23
N GLU A 374 -15.08 -1.74 -13.11
CA GLU A 374 -14.64 -0.35 -13.08
C GLU A 374 -13.15 -0.28 -13.39
N MET A 375 -12.72 0.72 -14.18
CA MET A 375 -11.32 0.86 -14.62
C MET A 375 -10.40 0.87 -13.41
N PRO A 376 -9.50 -0.12 -13.25
CA PRO A 376 -8.65 -0.20 -12.09
C PRO A 376 -7.59 0.90 -12.13
N ILE A 377 -7.31 1.49 -10.97
CA ILE A 377 -6.29 2.52 -10.79
C ILE A 377 -4.89 2.05 -11.26
N ALA A 378 -4.62 0.74 -11.16
CA ALA A 378 -3.40 0.10 -11.64
C ALA A 378 -3.23 0.14 -13.18
N ARG A 379 -4.24 0.57 -13.94
CA ARG A 379 -4.11 0.87 -15.38
C ARG A 379 -3.86 2.36 -15.58
N PHE A 380 -4.75 3.20 -15.06
CA PHE A 380 -4.54 4.64 -14.90
C PHE A 380 -5.65 5.23 -14.01
N ASP A 381 -5.42 6.41 -13.43
CA ASP A 381 -6.47 7.16 -12.74
C ASP A 381 -7.42 7.77 -13.76
N TYR A 382 -8.61 7.19 -13.89
CA TYR A 382 -9.61 7.65 -14.84
C TYR A 382 -10.42 8.84 -14.31
N LEU A 383 -10.42 9.11 -12.99
CA LEU A 383 -11.25 10.14 -12.37
C LEU A 383 -11.01 11.55 -12.92
N PRO A 384 -9.76 12.00 -13.19
CA PRO A 384 -9.50 13.32 -13.79
C PRO A 384 -10.08 13.47 -15.21
N TYR A 385 -10.33 12.35 -15.89
CA TYR A 385 -10.85 12.32 -17.25
C TYR A 385 -12.35 12.02 -17.27
N TYR A 386 -12.96 11.62 -16.16
CA TYR A 386 -14.35 11.22 -16.13
C TYR A 386 -15.31 12.42 -16.15
N SER A 387 -16.33 12.37 -17.00
CA SER A 387 -17.44 13.34 -17.01
C SER A 387 -18.77 12.63 -17.24
N ASP A 388 -19.79 13.01 -16.46
CA ASP A 388 -21.18 12.57 -16.68
C ASP A 388 -21.88 13.41 -17.79
N GLU A 389 -21.21 14.43 -18.34
CA GLU A 389 -21.77 15.29 -19.39
C GLU A 389 -21.66 14.64 -20.77
N VAL A 390 -22.74 14.71 -21.56
CA VAL A 390 -22.74 14.17 -22.94
C VAL A 390 -21.94 15.06 -23.90
N ASP A 391 -21.81 16.35 -23.58
CA ASP A 391 -20.99 17.31 -24.35
C ASP A 391 -19.58 17.33 -23.77
N MET A 392 -18.75 16.42 -24.28
CA MET A 392 -17.47 16.05 -23.70
C MET A 392 -16.36 17.02 -24.14
N PRO A 393 -15.70 17.76 -23.22
CA PRO A 393 -14.46 18.45 -23.51
C PRO A 393 -13.38 17.47 -24.01
N GLY A 394 -12.39 17.95 -24.75
CA GLY A 394 -11.27 17.11 -25.19
C GLY A 394 -10.60 16.39 -24.01
N TYR A 395 -10.20 15.14 -24.23
CA TYR A 395 -9.56 14.25 -23.24
C TYR A 395 -10.44 13.80 -22.06
N THR A 396 -11.78 13.85 -22.19
CA THR A 396 -12.69 13.28 -21.18
C THR A 396 -13.30 11.94 -21.65
N THR A 397 -13.76 11.10 -20.72
CA THR A 397 -14.56 9.88 -20.94
C THR A 397 -15.82 9.85 -20.05
N PHE A 398 -16.95 9.41 -20.58
CA PHE A 398 -18.16 9.09 -19.78
C PHE A 398 -18.21 7.59 -19.43
N VAL A 399 -17.23 6.82 -19.90
CA VAL A 399 -17.10 5.39 -19.64
C VAL A 399 -16.08 5.18 -18.53
N LYS A 400 -16.53 4.53 -17.46
CA LYS A 400 -15.70 4.09 -16.33
C LYS A 400 -15.57 2.58 -16.19
N HIS A 401 -16.24 1.82 -17.05
CA HIS A 401 -16.18 0.36 -17.04
C HIS A 401 -15.39 -0.17 -18.24
N PHE A 402 -14.55 -1.17 -18.00
CA PHE A 402 -13.74 -1.81 -19.02
C PHE A 402 -13.45 -3.27 -18.64
N SER A 403 -13.21 -4.10 -19.66
CA SER A 403 -12.71 -5.45 -19.46
C SER A 403 -11.20 -5.43 -19.49
N VAL A 404 -10.58 -5.71 -18.34
CA VAL A 404 -9.13 -5.74 -18.20
C VAL A 404 -8.63 -7.17 -18.08
N GLN A 405 -7.52 -7.46 -18.75
CA GLN A 405 -6.75 -8.66 -18.48
C GLN A 405 -5.85 -8.42 -17.28
N GLU A 406 -5.91 -9.29 -16.27
CA GLU A 406 -5.02 -9.26 -15.12
C GLU A 406 -3.63 -9.81 -15.48
N GLY A 407 -2.57 -9.27 -14.86
CA GLY A 407 -1.21 -9.79 -15.06
C GLY A 407 -0.61 -9.48 -16.44
N ILE A 408 -1.09 -8.46 -17.15
CA ILE A 408 -0.58 -8.10 -18.50
C ILE A 408 0.92 -7.72 -18.48
N GLU A 409 1.40 -7.27 -17.33
CA GLU A 409 2.78 -6.93 -17.04
C GLU A 409 3.69 -8.16 -16.87
N LEU A 410 3.11 -9.32 -16.53
CA LEU A 410 3.83 -10.57 -16.30
C LEU A 410 4.26 -11.21 -17.62
N PHE A 411 5.48 -11.74 -17.66
CA PHE A 411 6.01 -12.45 -18.82
C PHE A 411 7.19 -13.34 -18.43
N ASP A 412 7.15 -14.62 -18.80
CA ASP A 412 8.31 -15.53 -18.62
C ASP A 412 9.34 -15.34 -19.74
N ASN A 413 10.07 -14.24 -19.68
CA ASN A 413 11.06 -13.88 -20.70
C ASN A 413 12.16 -14.95 -20.89
N ARG A 414 12.50 -15.70 -19.84
CA ARG A 414 13.51 -16.77 -19.87
C ARG A 414 13.07 -17.93 -20.76
N VAL A 415 11.80 -18.34 -20.68
CA VAL A 415 11.24 -19.37 -21.57
C VAL A 415 11.40 -18.97 -23.03
N PHE A 416 11.31 -17.69 -23.37
CA PHE A 416 11.43 -17.19 -24.75
C PHE A 416 12.84 -16.75 -25.15
N GLU A 417 13.83 -16.85 -24.26
CA GLU A 417 15.21 -16.36 -24.47
C GLU A 417 15.26 -14.85 -24.78
N ILE A 418 14.39 -14.08 -24.13
CA ILE A 418 14.32 -12.62 -24.22
C ILE A 418 14.98 -12.01 -22.98
N SER A 419 15.83 -11.00 -23.17
CA SER A 419 16.51 -10.33 -22.04
C SER A 419 15.53 -9.54 -21.15
N ASN A 420 15.88 -9.26 -19.89
CA ASN A 420 15.03 -8.45 -19.00
C ASN A 420 14.75 -7.07 -19.60
N MET A 421 15.80 -6.38 -20.07
CA MET A 421 15.69 -5.06 -20.70
C MET A 421 14.74 -5.07 -21.91
N GLU A 422 14.85 -6.09 -22.76
CA GLU A 422 13.95 -6.22 -23.91
C GLU A 422 12.53 -6.53 -23.49
N ALA A 423 12.34 -7.42 -22.50
CA ALA A 423 11.03 -7.79 -21.97
C ALA A 423 10.31 -6.59 -21.34
N GLU A 424 11.00 -5.78 -20.53
CA GLU A 424 10.46 -4.58 -19.89
C GLU A 424 9.89 -3.59 -20.92
N CYS A 425 10.59 -3.41 -22.03
CA CYS A 425 10.19 -2.49 -23.08
C CYS A 425 9.20 -3.09 -24.10
N MET A 426 9.04 -4.41 -24.12
CA MET A 426 8.23 -5.12 -25.11
C MET A 426 6.74 -4.86 -24.88
N ASP A 427 5.97 -4.62 -25.95
CA ASP A 427 4.53 -4.42 -25.86
C ASP A 427 3.86 -5.64 -25.18
N PRO A 428 3.05 -5.45 -24.12
CA PRO A 428 2.34 -6.54 -23.45
C PRO A 428 1.52 -7.40 -24.40
N MET A 429 0.92 -6.83 -25.46
CA MET A 429 0.20 -7.61 -26.48
C MET A 429 1.12 -8.60 -27.19
N PHE A 430 2.39 -8.25 -27.41
CA PHE A 430 3.34 -9.14 -28.07
C PHE A 430 3.76 -10.26 -27.12
N ARG A 431 3.92 -9.96 -25.82
CA ARG A 431 4.19 -10.96 -24.77
C ARG A 431 3.05 -11.98 -24.71
N GLN A 432 1.81 -11.52 -24.78
CA GLN A 432 0.62 -12.37 -24.81
C GLN A 432 0.59 -13.28 -26.04
N VAL A 433 0.92 -12.76 -27.23
CA VAL A 433 1.03 -13.60 -28.45
C VAL A 433 2.08 -14.71 -28.27
N MET A 434 3.21 -14.41 -27.63
CA MET A 434 4.26 -15.40 -27.35
C MET A 434 3.76 -16.50 -26.40
N GLU A 435 3.16 -16.13 -25.27
CA GLU A 435 2.70 -17.10 -24.25
C GLU A 435 1.49 -17.91 -24.72
N VAL A 436 0.43 -17.25 -25.18
CA VAL A 436 -0.81 -17.93 -25.60
C VAL A 436 -0.59 -18.75 -26.87
N GLY A 437 0.22 -18.25 -27.80
CA GLY A 437 0.62 -19.01 -28.97
C GLY A 437 1.46 -20.24 -28.60
N TYR A 438 2.39 -20.12 -27.64
CA TYR A 438 3.18 -21.27 -27.19
C TYR A 438 2.33 -22.33 -26.48
N LEU A 439 1.36 -21.94 -25.66
CA LEU A 439 0.38 -22.87 -25.07
C LEU A 439 -0.35 -23.67 -26.15
N SER A 440 -0.70 -23.04 -27.27
CA SER A 440 -1.34 -23.70 -28.40
C SER A 440 -0.38 -24.68 -29.12
N LEU A 441 0.90 -24.31 -29.25
CA LEU A 441 1.93 -25.22 -29.78
C LEU A 441 2.17 -26.44 -28.89
N LEU A 442 2.12 -26.26 -27.56
CA LEU A 442 2.28 -27.35 -26.60
C LEU A 442 1.14 -28.37 -26.69
N GLN A 443 -0.11 -27.92 -26.92
CA GLN A 443 -1.26 -28.81 -27.09
C GLN A 443 -1.10 -29.76 -28.30
N ILE A 444 -0.40 -29.32 -29.35
CA ILE A 444 -0.08 -30.16 -30.52
C ILE A 444 1.28 -30.86 -30.42
N GLY A 445 1.92 -30.81 -29.25
CA GLY A 445 3.18 -31.49 -28.96
C GLY A 445 4.44 -30.80 -29.49
N LEU A 446 4.35 -29.54 -29.95
CA LEU A 446 5.52 -28.78 -30.39
C LEU A 446 6.11 -27.98 -29.22
N THR A 447 7.21 -28.49 -28.66
CA THR A 447 7.94 -27.82 -27.57
C THR A 447 9.06 -26.93 -28.10
N LYS A 448 9.50 -25.93 -27.31
CA LYS A 448 10.67 -25.09 -27.67
C LYS A 448 11.93 -25.92 -27.90
N LYS A 449 12.13 -26.98 -27.08
CA LYS A 449 13.26 -27.90 -27.26
C LYS A 449 13.24 -28.59 -28.64
N MET A 450 12.06 -28.97 -29.12
CA MET A 450 11.90 -29.56 -30.45
C MET A 450 12.13 -28.54 -31.56
N ALA A 451 11.58 -27.33 -31.41
CA ALA A 451 11.79 -26.21 -32.33
C ALA A 451 13.28 -25.85 -32.47
N ASN A 452 14.03 -25.82 -31.37
CA ASN A 452 15.48 -25.55 -31.39
C ASN A 452 16.29 -26.61 -32.14
N GLN A 453 15.78 -27.85 -32.22
CA GLN A 453 16.45 -28.95 -32.91
C GLN A 453 16.06 -29.03 -34.39
N ASN A 454 14.78 -28.83 -34.70
CA ASN A 454 14.25 -29.00 -36.04
C ASN A 454 13.29 -27.87 -36.41
N ALA A 455 13.52 -27.28 -37.58
CA ALA A 455 12.62 -26.28 -38.13
C ALA A 455 11.28 -26.91 -38.53
N THR A 456 10.18 -26.19 -38.28
CA THR A 456 8.83 -26.62 -38.66
C THR A 456 8.29 -25.74 -39.77
N HIS A 457 7.72 -26.36 -40.82
CA HIS A 457 7.07 -25.60 -41.89
C HIS A 457 5.64 -25.22 -41.49
N ALA A 458 5.53 -24.14 -40.71
CA ALA A 458 4.27 -23.55 -40.26
C ALA A 458 4.29 -22.04 -40.51
N SER A 459 3.15 -21.50 -40.91
CA SER A 459 2.93 -20.06 -41.09
C SER A 459 2.25 -19.48 -39.85
N VAL A 460 2.52 -18.22 -39.55
CA VAL A 460 1.92 -17.48 -38.44
C VAL A 460 1.24 -16.24 -38.99
N SER A 461 0.01 -16.00 -38.52
CA SER A 461 -0.78 -14.83 -38.88
C SER A 461 -1.39 -14.26 -37.60
N VAL A 462 -1.07 -13.01 -37.29
CA VAL A 462 -1.51 -12.32 -36.06
C VAL A 462 -2.37 -11.13 -36.46
N GLY A 463 -3.54 -11.01 -35.85
CA GLY A 463 -4.41 -9.85 -35.97
C GLY A 463 -4.25 -8.98 -34.74
N LEU A 464 -3.91 -7.72 -34.92
CA LEU A 464 -3.80 -6.76 -33.84
C LEU A 464 -4.15 -5.37 -34.36
N ASP A 465 -4.88 -4.61 -33.56
CA ASP A 465 -5.13 -3.20 -33.78
C ASP A 465 -4.45 -2.39 -32.67
N LYS A 466 -4.15 -1.12 -32.97
CA LYS A 466 -3.48 -0.18 -32.05
C LYS A 466 -2.00 -0.50 -31.74
N GLN A 467 -1.27 0.54 -31.34
CA GLN A 467 0.15 0.51 -30.96
C GLN A 467 0.42 1.59 -29.89
N GLU A 468 -0.45 1.67 -28.87
CA GLU A 468 -0.39 2.72 -27.84
C GLU A 468 0.89 2.62 -27.00
N TRP A 469 1.44 1.41 -26.86
CA TRP A 469 2.68 1.16 -26.12
C TRP A 469 3.88 1.97 -26.65
N LEU A 470 3.92 2.30 -27.94
CA LEU A 470 4.98 3.13 -28.53
C LEU A 470 5.03 4.55 -27.94
N ASN A 471 3.93 5.01 -27.35
CA ASN A 471 3.85 6.33 -26.71
C ASN A 471 4.26 6.30 -25.23
N MET A 472 4.51 5.11 -24.66
CA MET A 472 4.95 4.97 -23.27
C MET A 472 6.44 5.33 -23.16
N PRO A 473 6.87 6.06 -22.11
CA PRO A 473 8.27 6.43 -21.90
C PRO A 473 9.22 5.22 -21.97
N VAL A 474 8.81 4.08 -21.41
CA VAL A 474 9.59 2.83 -21.38
C VAL A 474 9.86 2.26 -22.78
N ALA A 475 8.99 2.51 -23.77
CA ALA A 475 9.13 1.97 -25.12
C ALA A 475 10.08 2.79 -26.02
N THR A 476 10.44 4.01 -25.62
CA THR A 476 11.22 4.95 -26.44
C THR A 476 12.66 4.53 -26.69
N SER A 477 13.24 3.71 -25.82
CA SER A 477 14.62 3.20 -25.93
C SER A 477 14.78 2.11 -27.00
N VAL A 478 13.70 1.42 -27.38
CA VAL A 478 13.70 0.28 -28.33
C VAL A 478 12.44 0.25 -29.22
N ALA A 479 12.01 1.42 -29.72
CA ALA A 479 10.79 1.57 -30.52
C ALA A 479 10.67 0.61 -31.73
N THR A 480 11.78 0.12 -32.28
CA THR A 480 11.78 -0.90 -33.35
C THR A 480 11.24 -2.25 -32.90
N ASN A 481 11.39 -2.61 -31.62
CA ASN A 481 11.01 -3.91 -31.09
C ASN A 481 9.49 -4.08 -30.94
N ASN A 482 8.75 -2.96 -30.94
CA ASN A 482 7.30 -2.91 -30.76
C ASN A 482 6.53 -2.60 -32.05
N GLN A 483 7.19 -2.65 -33.21
CA GLN A 483 6.50 -2.53 -34.49
C GLN A 483 5.61 -3.76 -34.72
N GLN A 484 4.36 -3.58 -35.17
CA GLN A 484 3.41 -4.68 -35.43
C GLN A 484 4.00 -5.80 -36.30
N ALA A 485 4.83 -5.49 -37.29
CA ALA A 485 5.48 -6.50 -38.14
C ALA A 485 6.40 -7.47 -37.36
N ILE A 486 6.90 -7.05 -36.19
CA ILE A 486 7.81 -7.85 -35.36
C ILE A 486 7.08 -8.96 -34.62
N VAL A 487 5.79 -8.82 -34.27
CA VAL A 487 5.09 -9.80 -33.42
C VAL A 487 5.08 -11.20 -34.05
N ALA A 488 4.66 -11.31 -35.31
CA ALA A 488 4.62 -12.59 -36.04
C ALA A 488 6.03 -13.11 -36.35
N ASN A 489 6.95 -12.21 -36.71
CA ASN A 489 8.35 -12.56 -37.02
C ASN A 489 9.09 -13.12 -35.80
N ARG A 490 8.89 -12.50 -34.64
CA ARG A 490 9.45 -12.94 -33.36
C ARG A 490 8.93 -14.32 -33.01
N PHE A 491 7.62 -14.55 -33.13
CA PHE A 491 7.03 -15.86 -32.88
C PHE A 491 7.63 -16.94 -33.81
N ASN A 492 7.74 -16.66 -35.12
CA ASN A 492 8.40 -17.56 -36.06
C ASN A 492 9.86 -17.82 -35.71
N TYR A 493 10.60 -16.78 -35.33
CA TYR A 493 12.00 -16.90 -34.95
C TYR A 493 12.18 -17.77 -33.72
N THR A 494 11.45 -17.47 -32.63
CA THR A 494 11.56 -18.16 -31.34
C THR A 494 11.16 -19.64 -31.43
N PHE A 495 10.21 -20.00 -32.30
CA PHE A 495 9.77 -21.39 -32.48
C PHE A 495 10.30 -22.04 -33.77
N ASN A 496 11.30 -21.43 -34.42
CA ASN A 496 11.95 -21.96 -35.61
C ASN A 496 10.96 -22.35 -36.73
N LEU A 497 9.91 -21.55 -36.91
CA LEU A 497 8.87 -21.76 -37.92
C LEU A 497 9.30 -21.10 -39.24
N LYS A 498 9.19 -21.83 -40.35
CA LYS A 498 9.73 -21.42 -41.67
C LYS A 498 8.68 -21.08 -42.71
N GLY A 499 7.40 -21.04 -42.34
CA GLY A 499 6.32 -20.60 -43.22
C GLY A 499 6.19 -19.08 -43.26
N GLY A 500 5.06 -18.62 -43.79
CA GLY A 500 4.71 -17.21 -43.88
C GLY A 500 4.60 -16.54 -42.50
N SER A 501 4.82 -15.24 -42.46
CA SER A 501 4.73 -14.42 -41.24
C SER A 501 3.95 -13.16 -41.55
N PHE A 502 2.75 -13.04 -40.99
CA PHE A 502 1.85 -11.95 -41.29
C PHE A 502 1.34 -11.29 -40.01
N ALA A 503 1.44 -9.96 -39.96
CA ALA A 503 0.67 -9.13 -39.04
C ALA A 503 -0.37 -8.38 -39.87
N CYS A 504 -1.61 -8.31 -39.41
CA CYS A 504 -2.67 -7.60 -40.11
C CYS A 504 -3.49 -6.75 -39.14
N ASP A 505 -3.85 -5.56 -39.63
CA ASP A 505 -4.70 -4.60 -38.96
C ASP A 505 -5.85 -4.23 -39.90
N THR A 506 -7.05 -4.65 -39.53
CA THR A 506 -8.33 -4.27 -40.13
C THR A 506 -9.30 -3.81 -39.05
N ALA A 507 -8.77 -3.17 -37.99
CA ALA A 507 -9.50 -2.82 -36.77
C ALA A 507 -10.19 -4.06 -36.14
N CYS A 508 -11.49 -3.97 -35.83
CA CYS A 508 -12.22 -5.01 -35.12
C CYS A 508 -12.29 -6.37 -35.85
N SER A 509 -11.98 -6.44 -37.15
CA SER A 509 -11.94 -7.71 -37.90
C SER A 509 -10.56 -8.35 -38.01
N SER A 510 -9.52 -7.78 -37.41
CA SER A 510 -8.12 -8.24 -37.56
C SER A 510 -7.91 -9.72 -37.26
N SER A 511 -8.51 -10.25 -36.20
CA SER A 511 -8.38 -11.67 -35.83
C SER A 511 -8.99 -12.62 -36.87
N LEU A 512 -10.15 -12.25 -37.44
CA LEU A 512 -10.81 -13.04 -38.50
C LEU A 512 -10.03 -12.97 -39.82
N VAL A 513 -9.45 -11.82 -40.14
CA VAL A 513 -8.58 -11.67 -41.32
C VAL A 513 -7.30 -12.49 -41.16
N ALA A 514 -6.68 -12.49 -39.98
CA ALA A 514 -5.52 -13.33 -39.68
C ALA A 514 -5.85 -14.83 -39.82
N ALA A 515 -7.01 -15.27 -39.30
CA ALA A 515 -7.48 -16.64 -39.46
C ALA A 515 -7.74 -17.01 -40.93
N HIS A 516 -8.30 -16.07 -41.71
CA HIS A 516 -8.50 -16.24 -43.15
C HIS A 516 -7.17 -16.41 -43.89
N LEU A 517 -6.16 -15.57 -43.59
CA LEU A 517 -4.81 -15.71 -44.14
C LEU A 517 -4.20 -17.07 -43.76
N GLY A 518 -4.36 -17.51 -42.52
CA GLY A 518 -3.92 -18.83 -42.07
C GLY A 518 -4.54 -19.97 -42.90
N LYS A 519 -5.85 -19.89 -43.17
CA LYS A 519 -6.56 -20.83 -44.06
C LYS A 519 -5.97 -20.81 -45.48
N VAL A 520 -5.80 -19.63 -46.08
CA VAL A 520 -5.27 -19.49 -47.45
C VAL A 520 -3.88 -20.12 -47.55
N ASN A 521 -2.98 -19.80 -46.62
CA ASN A 521 -1.62 -20.35 -46.58
C ASN A 521 -1.57 -21.88 -46.36
N LEU A 522 -2.59 -22.48 -45.75
CA LEU A 522 -2.68 -23.94 -45.61
C LEU A 522 -3.17 -24.62 -46.89
N LEU A 523 -4.07 -23.97 -47.64
CA LEU A 523 -4.68 -24.53 -48.84
C LEU A 523 -3.85 -24.31 -50.12
N GLU A 524 -3.08 -23.23 -50.19
CA GLU A 524 -2.22 -22.90 -51.35
C GLU A 524 -0.85 -23.60 -51.31
N ARG A 525 -0.71 -24.68 -50.52
CA ARG A 525 0.53 -25.44 -50.32
C ARG A 525 1.09 -26.12 -51.57
#